data_AF-A0A958CQK0-F1
#
_entry.id   AF-A0A958CQK0-F1
#
_cell.length_a   1.000
_cell.length_b   1.000
_cell.length_c   1.000
_cell.angle_alpha   90.00
_cell.angle_beta   90.00
_cell.angle_gamma   90.00
#
_symmetry.space_group_name_H-M   'P 1'
#
loop_
_entity.id
_entity.type
_entity.pdbx_description
1 polymer ?
#
loop_
_entity_poly.entity_id
_entity_poly.type
_entity_poly.pdbx_seq_one_letter_code
_entity_poly.pdbx_strand_id
1 'polypeptide(L)'
;MALIQPTDTPELWRVEAATETVSGETQIGDATGAGNASTVISGAGEVEFMAAAVAAVGTFDPLPAAGTPLLRGEIYSYGAGLLYMVRQDHTRTDHDPETVPALFIRYREDASGPMDWIAGEQVSVGTLRVYGGDTYRCIQAHVTQSDWTPPAVPALWAIVVPSGPGEWAIGVAYSIGDEVTYGGTSYRCIQAHTSQAGWTPPAVPALWQAL
;
A
#
# COMPACT_ATOMS: atom_id res chain seq x y z
N MET A 1 -23.17 -11.11 -14.54
CA MET A 1 -23.38 -10.24 -13.35
C MET A 1 -22.03 -10.10 -12.68
N ALA A 2 -21.52 -8.88 -12.59
CA ALA A 2 -20.24 -8.64 -11.91
C ALA A 2 -20.46 -8.71 -10.39
N LEU A 3 -19.58 -9.42 -9.69
CA LEU A 3 -19.72 -9.74 -8.28
C LEU A 3 -18.38 -9.49 -7.58
N ILE A 4 -18.39 -8.63 -6.57
CA ILE A 4 -17.25 -8.44 -5.66
C ILE A 4 -17.31 -9.59 -4.64
N GLN A 5 -16.24 -10.36 -4.56
CA GLN A 5 -16.18 -11.53 -3.68
C GLN A 5 -16.08 -11.09 -2.21
N PRO A 6 -16.59 -11.89 -1.26
CA PRO A 6 -16.37 -11.65 0.16
C PRO A 6 -14.87 -11.61 0.48
N THR A 7 -14.48 -10.65 1.31
CA THR A 7 -13.12 -10.45 1.78
C THR A 7 -13.08 -10.38 3.30
N ASP A 8 -11.91 -10.70 3.86
CA ASP A 8 -11.66 -10.63 5.31
C ASP A 8 -11.44 -9.19 5.80
N THR A 9 -11.37 -8.23 4.87
CA THR A 9 -11.24 -6.79 5.11
C THR A 9 -12.20 -6.01 4.22
N PRO A 10 -12.75 -4.86 4.67
CA PRO A 10 -13.55 -4.00 3.80
C PRO A 10 -12.77 -3.56 2.56
N GLU A 11 -13.41 -3.58 1.39
CA GLU A 11 -12.86 -3.06 0.14
C GLU A 11 -13.64 -1.84 -0.31
N LEU A 12 -12.93 -0.83 -0.82
CA LEU A 12 -13.58 0.24 -1.57
C LEU A 12 -14.01 -0.30 -2.92
N TRP A 13 -15.19 0.08 -3.36
CA TRP A 13 -15.71 -0.31 -4.66
C TRP A 13 -16.39 0.84 -5.38
N ARG A 14 -16.37 0.77 -6.70
CA ARG A 14 -17.05 1.69 -7.61
C ARG A 14 -17.58 0.93 -8.81
N VAL A 15 -18.78 1.30 -9.21
CA VAL A 15 -19.50 0.77 -10.36
C VAL A 15 -19.73 1.91 -11.34
N GLU A 16 -19.31 1.69 -12.58
CA GLU A 16 -19.66 2.55 -13.70
C GLU A 16 -20.80 1.92 -14.49
N ALA A 17 -21.95 2.60 -14.50
CA ALA A 17 -23.06 2.30 -15.40
C ALA A 17 -23.27 3.45 -16.39
N ALA A 18 -23.98 3.17 -17.48
CA ALA A 18 -24.20 4.13 -18.56
C ALA A 18 -24.96 5.41 -18.13
N THR A 19 -25.62 5.39 -16.97
CA THR A 19 -26.47 6.49 -16.48
C THR A 19 -26.14 6.96 -15.06
N GLU A 20 -25.30 6.23 -14.34
CA GLU A 20 -25.02 6.49 -12.92
C GLU A 20 -23.69 5.87 -12.51
N THR A 21 -22.94 6.59 -11.68
CA THR A 21 -21.77 6.07 -10.98
C THR A 21 -22.15 5.88 -9.52
N VAL A 22 -21.90 4.69 -8.99
CA VAL A 22 -22.14 4.39 -7.57
C VAL A 22 -20.84 3.89 -6.95
N SER A 23 -20.54 4.34 -5.74
CA SER A 23 -19.37 3.89 -4.99
C SER A 23 -19.70 3.64 -3.53
N GLY A 24 -18.85 2.88 -2.84
CA GLY A 24 -19.04 2.53 -1.44
C GLY A 24 -17.94 1.63 -0.91
N GLU A 25 -18.20 1.02 0.24
CA GLU A 25 -17.31 0.07 0.90
C GLU A 25 -18.07 -1.25 1.12
N THR A 26 -17.41 -2.38 0.94
CA THR A 26 -18.00 -3.70 1.23
C THR A 26 -18.05 -3.94 2.74
N GLN A 27 -18.99 -4.78 3.19
CA GLN A 27 -18.96 -5.33 4.54
C GLN A 27 -18.14 -6.62 4.57
N ILE A 28 -17.41 -6.85 5.67
CA ILE A 28 -16.61 -8.07 5.87
C ILE A 28 -17.53 -9.28 5.76
N GLY A 29 -17.19 -10.21 4.86
CA GLY A 29 -17.95 -11.45 4.66
C GLY A 29 -19.18 -11.35 3.73
N ASP A 30 -19.53 -10.15 3.24
CA ASP A 30 -20.67 -9.97 2.34
C ASP A 30 -20.23 -9.87 0.87
N ALA A 31 -21.04 -10.45 -0.02
CA ALA A 31 -20.87 -10.29 -1.47
C ALA A 31 -21.69 -9.08 -1.96
N THR A 32 -21.06 -8.17 -2.70
CA THR A 32 -21.74 -6.99 -3.27
C THR A 32 -22.05 -7.23 -4.75
N GLY A 33 -23.35 -7.27 -5.08
CA GLY A 33 -23.83 -7.46 -6.45
C GLY A 33 -23.90 -6.14 -7.21
N ALA A 34 -23.14 -6.00 -8.29
CA ALA A 34 -23.06 -4.77 -9.09
C ALA A 34 -24.07 -4.71 -10.26
N GLY A 35 -25.10 -5.56 -10.27
CA GLY A 35 -26.12 -5.59 -11.33
C GLY A 35 -25.55 -5.74 -12.75
N ASN A 36 -26.06 -4.94 -13.69
CA ASN A 36 -25.61 -4.86 -15.09
C ASN A 36 -24.52 -3.78 -15.31
N ALA A 37 -23.68 -3.55 -14.30
CA ALA A 37 -22.51 -2.69 -14.42
C ALA A 37 -21.66 -3.04 -15.65
N SER A 38 -21.21 -2.01 -16.37
CA SER A 38 -20.27 -2.20 -17.49
C SER A 38 -18.85 -2.36 -16.97
N THR A 39 -18.52 -1.71 -15.84
CA THR A 39 -17.22 -1.81 -15.17
C THR A 39 -17.42 -1.83 -13.65
N VAL A 40 -16.76 -2.79 -12.99
CA VAL A 40 -16.69 -2.87 -11.52
C VAL A 40 -15.24 -2.79 -11.11
N ILE A 41 -14.95 -1.87 -10.20
CA ILE A 41 -13.63 -1.61 -9.65
C ILE A 41 -13.71 -1.87 -8.15
N SER A 42 -12.80 -2.67 -7.60
CA SER A 42 -12.61 -2.79 -6.16
C SER A 42 -11.12 -2.79 -5.81
N GLY A 43 -10.81 -2.48 -4.55
CA GLY A 43 -9.45 -2.57 -4.01
C GLY A 43 -9.43 -2.59 -2.49
N ALA A 44 -8.51 -3.37 -1.92
CA ALA A 44 -8.38 -3.59 -0.48
C ALA A 44 -7.81 -2.37 0.27
N GLY A 45 -7.36 -1.34 -0.44
CA GLY A 45 -6.92 -0.08 0.14
C GLY A 45 -7.10 1.11 -0.81
N GLU A 46 -7.07 2.32 -0.25
CA GLU A 46 -7.32 3.57 -0.99
C GLU A 46 -6.39 3.73 -2.21
N VAL A 47 -5.10 3.38 -2.08
CA VAL A 47 -4.11 3.52 -3.17
C VAL A 47 -4.37 2.51 -4.31
N GLU A 48 -4.67 1.26 -3.97
CA GLU A 48 -4.94 0.20 -4.94
C GLU A 48 -6.25 0.46 -5.69
N PHE A 49 -7.30 0.82 -4.94
CA PHE A 49 -8.59 1.21 -5.50
C PHE A 49 -8.43 2.38 -6.49
N MET A 50 -7.65 3.41 -6.13
CA MET A 50 -7.42 4.54 -7.01
C MET A 50 -6.66 4.15 -8.28
N ALA A 51 -5.63 3.31 -8.17
CA ALA A 51 -4.91 2.82 -9.34
C ALA A 51 -5.83 2.02 -10.29
N ALA A 52 -6.65 1.12 -9.73
CA ALA A 52 -7.61 0.34 -10.51
C ALA A 52 -8.67 1.25 -11.17
N ALA A 53 -9.19 2.24 -10.44
CA ALA A 53 -10.19 3.17 -10.97
C ALA A 53 -9.62 4.03 -12.11
N VAL A 54 -8.42 4.57 -11.95
CA VAL A 54 -7.78 5.39 -12.98
C VAL A 54 -7.47 4.58 -14.23
N ALA A 55 -6.98 3.35 -14.07
CA ALA A 55 -6.73 2.45 -15.20
C ALA A 55 -8.01 2.06 -15.97
N ALA A 56 -9.14 1.93 -15.26
CA ALA A 56 -10.41 1.49 -15.84
C ALA A 56 -11.24 2.63 -16.46
N VAL A 57 -11.24 3.82 -15.84
CA VAL A 57 -12.11 4.95 -16.23
C VAL A 57 -11.35 6.02 -17.02
N GLY A 58 -10.10 6.29 -16.65
CA GLY A 58 -9.20 7.26 -17.30
C GLY A 58 -9.55 8.73 -17.08
N THR A 59 -10.81 9.14 -17.20
CA THR A 59 -11.24 10.55 -17.05
C THR A 59 -12.29 10.70 -15.96
N PHE A 60 -12.17 11.73 -15.13
CA PHE A 60 -13.04 11.99 -13.99
C PHE A 60 -13.58 13.42 -14.01
N ASP A 61 -14.82 13.58 -13.55
CA ASP A 61 -15.49 14.87 -13.46
C ASP A 61 -14.73 15.85 -12.56
N PRO A 62 -14.82 17.16 -12.82
CA PRO A 62 -14.21 18.16 -11.96
C PRO A 62 -14.87 18.16 -10.57
N LEU A 63 -14.07 18.42 -9.54
CA LEU A 63 -14.56 18.53 -8.16
C LEU A 63 -15.65 19.61 -8.09
N PRO A 64 -16.86 19.29 -7.58
CA PRO A 64 -17.98 20.22 -7.60
C PRO A 64 -17.78 21.38 -6.61
N ALA A 65 -18.62 22.41 -6.74
CA ALA A 65 -18.60 23.58 -5.87
C ALA A 65 -18.91 23.25 -4.40
N ALA A 66 -18.45 24.11 -3.50
CA ALA A 66 -18.76 24.03 -2.07
C ALA A 66 -20.27 23.98 -1.82
N GLY A 67 -20.68 23.20 -0.82
CA GLY A 67 -22.08 22.90 -0.51
C GLY A 67 -22.63 21.64 -1.17
N THR A 68 -21.92 21.04 -2.13
CA THR A 68 -22.30 19.76 -2.75
C THR A 68 -21.99 18.59 -1.81
N PRO A 69 -22.91 17.62 -1.58
CA PRO A 69 -22.60 16.39 -0.85
C PRO A 69 -21.65 15.52 -1.67
N LEU A 70 -20.63 14.98 -1.02
CA LEU A 70 -19.63 14.08 -1.57
C LEU A 70 -19.66 12.76 -0.82
N LEU A 71 -19.59 11.65 -1.56
CA LEU A 71 -19.60 10.30 -1.03
C LEU A 71 -18.20 9.69 -1.08
N ARG A 72 -17.85 8.92 -0.05
CA ARG A 72 -16.59 8.20 0.03
C ARG A 72 -16.42 7.27 -1.18
N GLY A 73 -15.23 7.28 -1.77
CA GLY A 73 -14.91 6.51 -2.97
C GLY A 73 -15.16 7.25 -4.29
N GLU A 74 -15.86 8.38 -4.27
CA GLU A 74 -15.95 9.25 -5.45
C GLU A 74 -14.59 9.86 -5.79
N ILE A 75 -14.30 9.96 -7.09
CA ILE A 75 -13.03 10.45 -7.61
C ILE A 75 -13.30 11.63 -8.53
N TYR A 76 -12.60 12.73 -8.29
CA TYR A 76 -12.73 13.97 -9.05
C TYR A 76 -11.38 14.50 -9.50
N SER A 77 -11.38 15.24 -10.61
CA SER A 77 -10.25 16.05 -11.04
C SER A 77 -10.25 17.43 -10.35
N TYR A 78 -9.07 17.95 -10.00
CA TYR A 78 -8.89 19.25 -9.37
C TYR A 78 -7.60 19.93 -9.83
N GLY A 79 -7.64 21.27 -9.95
CA GLY A 79 -6.47 22.07 -10.31
C GLY A 79 -5.86 21.66 -11.65
N ALA A 80 -4.57 21.33 -11.66
CA ALA A 80 -3.80 20.95 -12.84
C ALA A 80 -4.11 19.52 -13.39
N GLY A 81 -5.35 19.05 -13.23
CA GLY A 81 -5.76 17.69 -13.60
C GLY A 81 -5.35 16.62 -12.57
N LEU A 82 -5.05 17.03 -11.34
CA LEU A 82 -4.77 16.09 -10.25
C LEU A 82 -6.06 15.37 -9.85
N LEU A 83 -5.96 14.08 -9.55
CA LEU A 83 -7.12 13.28 -9.15
C LEU A 83 -7.17 13.15 -7.63
N TYR A 84 -8.35 13.32 -7.06
CA TYR A 84 -8.63 13.20 -5.64
C TYR A 84 -9.80 12.27 -5.39
N MET A 85 -9.65 11.35 -4.44
CA MET A 85 -10.76 10.58 -3.92
C MET A 85 -11.26 11.14 -2.59
N VAL A 86 -12.57 11.11 -2.44
CA VAL A 86 -13.26 11.42 -1.20
C VAL A 86 -13.04 10.27 -0.20
N ARG A 87 -12.47 10.57 0.96
CA ARG A 87 -12.18 9.58 2.02
C ARG A 87 -13.31 9.41 3.01
N GLN A 88 -14.14 10.43 3.17
CA GLN A 88 -15.24 10.45 4.13
C GLN A 88 -16.43 11.15 3.50
N ASP A 89 -17.63 10.67 3.78
CA ASP A 89 -18.86 11.36 3.38
C ASP A 89 -18.88 12.74 4.03
N HIS A 90 -18.97 13.78 3.22
CA HIS A 90 -19.00 15.15 3.72
C HIS A 90 -19.64 16.10 2.71
N THR A 91 -20.00 17.29 3.17
CA THR A 91 -20.34 18.39 2.27
C THR A 91 -19.06 19.13 1.87
N ARG A 92 -18.84 19.32 0.56
CA ARG A 92 -17.70 20.04 0.02
C ARG A 92 -17.53 21.40 0.73
N THR A 93 -16.37 21.61 1.35
CA THR A 93 -16.00 22.87 2.02
C THR A 93 -15.36 23.84 1.04
N ASP A 94 -14.92 25.02 1.48
CA ASP A 94 -14.15 25.96 0.66
C ASP A 94 -12.63 25.65 0.63
N HIS A 95 -12.16 24.66 1.39
CA HIS A 95 -10.74 24.32 1.48
C HIS A 95 -10.24 23.53 0.26
N ASP A 96 -8.99 23.72 -0.15
CA ASP A 96 -8.38 22.88 -1.19
C ASP A 96 -8.21 21.44 -0.70
N PRO A 97 -8.46 20.42 -1.55
CA PRO A 97 -8.37 19.01 -1.14
C PRO A 97 -6.97 18.62 -0.62
N GLU A 98 -5.91 19.29 -1.07
CA GLU A 98 -4.54 19.11 -0.58
C GLU A 98 -4.37 19.51 0.89
N THR A 99 -5.18 20.45 1.37
CA THR A 99 -5.08 21.00 2.73
C THR A 99 -5.92 20.24 3.75
N VAL A 100 -6.78 19.31 3.29
CA VAL A 100 -7.68 18.51 4.12
C VAL A 100 -7.51 17.01 3.84
N PRO A 101 -6.34 16.42 4.15
CA PRO A 101 -6.02 15.01 3.85
C PRO A 101 -6.87 13.98 4.62
N ALA A 102 -7.64 14.42 5.61
CA ALA A 102 -8.64 13.61 6.29
C ALA A 102 -9.89 13.38 5.41
N LEU A 103 -10.22 14.34 4.54
CA LEU A 103 -11.40 14.31 3.68
C LEU A 103 -11.07 13.85 2.26
N PHE A 104 -9.85 14.12 1.78
CA PHE A 104 -9.41 13.75 0.44
C PHE A 104 -8.08 13.00 0.46
N ILE A 105 -7.92 12.09 -0.49
CA ILE A 105 -6.63 11.49 -0.82
C ILE A 105 -6.31 11.79 -2.28
N ARG A 106 -5.12 12.34 -2.51
CA ARG A 106 -4.59 12.57 -3.85
C ARG A 106 -4.16 11.24 -4.48
N TYR A 107 -4.61 10.96 -5.69
CA TYR A 107 -4.02 9.89 -6.49
C TYR A 107 -2.67 10.31 -7.05
N ARG A 108 -1.76 9.35 -6.98
CA ARG A 108 -0.39 9.46 -7.41
C ARG A 108 -0.04 8.11 -8.02
N GLU A 109 0.09 8.07 -9.34
CA GLU A 109 0.50 6.86 -10.07
C GLU A 109 1.82 6.33 -9.50
N ASP A 110 2.72 7.25 -9.15
CA ASP A 110 4.01 7.00 -8.57
C ASP A 110 3.93 6.48 -7.11
N ALA A 111 2.87 6.79 -6.37
CA ALA A 111 2.64 6.24 -5.03
C ALA A 111 2.16 4.77 -5.02
N SER A 112 1.80 4.21 -6.17
CA SER A 112 1.34 2.82 -6.29
C SER A 112 2.47 1.78 -6.40
N GLY A 113 3.69 2.20 -6.74
CA GLY A 113 4.87 1.36 -6.83
C GLY A 113 5.92 1.65 -5.75
N PRO A 114 6.82 0.69 -5.44
CA PRO A 114 7.98 0.94 -4.58
C PRO A 114 8.96 1.88 -5.29
N MET A 115 9.00 3.12 -4.83
CA MET A 115 9.95 4.14 -5.30
C MET A 115 10.94 4.52 -4.22
N ASP A 116 12.07 5.10 -4.60
CA ASP A 116 13.03 5.64 -3.63
C ASP A 116 12.36 6.63 -2.67
N TRP A 117 12.67 6.48 -1.39
CA TRP A 117 12.23 7.40 -0.35
C TRP A 117 12.84 8.78 -0.57
N ILE A 118 12.01 9.81 -0.46
CA ILE A 118 12.42 11.21 -0.52
C ILE A 118 11.84 11.98 0.68
N ALA A 119 12.54 13.02 1.14
CA ALA A 119 12.06 13.91 2.19
C ALA A 119 11.12 14.99 1.63
N GLY A 120 10.19 15.50 2.46
CA GLY A 120 9.23 16.53 2.08
C GLY A 120 8.04 16.03 1.27
N GLU A 121 7.86 14.71 1.16
CA GLU A 121 6.79 14.09 0.41
C GLU A 121 5.56 13.85 1.30
N GLN A 122 4.39 14.29 0.85
CA GLN A 122 3.13 13.87 1.44
C GLN A 122 2.84 12.42 1.08
N VAL A 123 2.84 11.53 2.08
CA VAL A 123 2.53 10.10 1.96
C VAL A 123 1.21 9.75 2.66
N SER A 124 0.55 8.72 2.14
CA SER A 124 -0.71 8.19 2.69
C SER A 124 -0.49 6.76 3.19
N VAL A 125 -1.43 6.23 3.97
CA VAL A 125 -1.39 4.82 4.39
C VAL A 125 -1.35 3.92 3.16
N GLY A 126 -0.46 2.94 3.15
CA GLY A 126 -0.26 2.01 2.04
C GLY A 126 0.80 2.43 1.03
N THR A 127 1.25 3.69 1.00
CA THR A 127 2.33 4.15 0.11
C THR A 127 3.59 3.32 0.31
N LEU A 128 4.19 2.85 -0.79
CA LEU A 128 5.42 2.04 -0.78
C LEU A 128 6.66 2.86 -1.08
N ARG A 129 7.69 2.79 -0.24
CA ARG A 129 8.98 3.47 -0.47
C ARG A 129 10.17 2.56 -0.19
N VAL A 130 11.20 2.68 -1.01
CA VAL A 130 12.48 1.98 -0.87
C VAL A 130 13.44 2.88 -0.11
N TYR A 131 13.97 2.40 1.02
CA TYR A 131 14.98 3.11 1.78
C TYR A 131 16.06 2.13 2.25
N GLY A 132 17.32 2.41 1.92
CA GLY A 132 18.42 1.50 2.25
C GLY A 132 18.29 0.11 1.59
N GLY A 133 17.58 0.02 0.45
CA GLY A 133 17.28 -1.22 -0.25
C GLY A 133 15.95 -1.86 0.15
N ASP A 134 15.52 -1.70 1.41
CA ASP A 134 14.27 -2.29 1.90
C ASP A 134 13.06 -1.54 1.38
N THR A 135 11.99 -2.25 1.04
CA THR A 135 10.69 -1.66 0.75
C THR A 135 9.88 -1.55 2.04
N TYR A 136 9.44 -0.33 2.33
CA TYR A 136 8.56 0.03 3.44
C TYR A 136 7.18 0.43 2.94
N ARG A 137 6.16 0.12 3.74
CA ARG A 137 4.79 0.60 3.60
C ARG A 137 4.49 1.63 4.68
N CYS A 138 3.95 2.77 4.27
CA CYS A 138 3.49 3.81 5.18
C CYS A 138 2.26 3.33 5.97
N ILE A 139 2.32 3.42 7.30
CA ILE A 139 1.29 2.96 8.24
C ILE A 139 0.34 4.11 8.62
N GLN A 140 0.85 5.34 8.67
CA GLN A 140 0.09 6.54 9.05
C GLN A 140 0.41 7.67 8.07
N ALA A 141 -0.61 8.36 7.55
CA ALA A 141 -0.40 9.46 6.63
C ALA A 141 0.39 10.61 7.30
N HIS A 142 1.42 11.10 6.62
CA HIS A 142 2.30 12.17 7.13
C HIS A 142 3.08 12.82 5.97
N VAL A 143 3.84 13.88 6.27
CA VAL A 143 4.87 14.41 5.38
C VAL A 143 6.21 13.80 5.79
N THR A 144 6.93 13.17 4.85
CA THR A 144 8.25 12.58 5.11
C THR A 144 9.25 13.66 5.53
N GLN A 145 10.13 13.33 6.46
CA GLN A 145 11.14 14.27 6.99
C GLN A 145 12.50 13.59 6.99
N SER A 146 13.57 14.37 6.76
CA SER A 146 14.95 13.87 6.75
C SER A 146 15.33 13.12 8.02
N ASP A 147 14.76 13.54 9.15
CA ASP A 147 15.09 13.00 10.46
C ASP A 147 14.15 11.84 10.85
N TRP A 148 13.09 11.61 10.07
CA TRP A 148 12.11 10.52 10.23
C TRP A 148 12.20 9.57 9.04
N THR A 149 13.37 8.96 8.86
CA THR A 149 13.56 7.92 7.85
C THR A 149 12.79 6.65 8.24
N PRO A 150 12.38 5.80 7.28
CA PRO A 150 11.56 4.63 7.58
C PRO A 150 12.03 3.73 8.74
N PRO A 151 13.33 3.38 8.86
CA PRO A 151 13.80 2.58 10.01
C PRO A 151 13.83 3.35 11.34
N ALA A 152 13.90 4.69 11.33
CA ALA A 152 13.95 5.51 12.53
C ALA A 152 12.58 5.69 13.21
N VAL A 153 11.49 5.51 12.46
CA VAL A 153 10.11 5.74 12.93
C VAL A 153 9.21 4.54 12.58
N PRO A 154 9.37 3.39 13.25
CA PRO A 154 8.59 2.16 12.97
C PRO A 154 7.08 2.30 13.23
N ALA A 155 6.65 3.37 13.92
CA ALA A 155 5.24 3.72 14.06
C ALA A 155 4.62 4.27 12.76
N LEU A 156 5.44 4.81 11.86
CA LEU A 156 5.01 5.41 10.59
C LEU A 156 5.28 4.50 9.39
N TRP A 157 6.23 3.56 9.49
CA TRP A 157 6.67 2.69 8.40
C TRP A 157 6.82 1.24 8.83
N ALA A 158 6.25 0.32 8.05
CA ALA A 158 6.43 -1.11 8.20
C ALA A 158 7.30 -1.63 7.06
N ILE A 159 8.31 -2.46 7.35
CA ILE A 159 9.02 -3.18 6.29
C ILE A 159 8.08 -4.22 5.65
N VAL A 160 8.05 -4.26 4.32
CA VAL A 160 7.23 -5.23 3.56
C VAL A 160 8.07 -6.14 2.66
N VAL A 161 9.21 -5.64 2.18
CA VAL A 161 10.19 -6.45 1.46
C VAL A 161 11.58 -6.09 1.97
N PRO A 162 12.20 -6.92 2.82
CA PRO A 162 13.60 -6.72 3.18
C PRO A 162 14.49 -7.00 1.97
N SER A 163 15.50 -6.16 1.79
CA SER A 163 16.55 -6.29 0.78
C SER A 163 17.73 -7.13 1.25
N GLY A 164 17.90 -7.23 2.57
CA GLY A 164 18.91 -8.05 3.20
C GLY A 164 18.50 -9.52 3.31
N PRO A 165 19.49 -10.39 3.59
CA PRO A 165 19.22 -11.77 3.90
C PRO A 165 18.28 -11.92 5.11
N GLY A 166 17.25 -12.76 4.97
CA GLY A 166 16.29 -13.03 6.03
C GLY A 166 16.97 -13.52 7.32
N GLU A 167 16.33 -13.31 8.47
CA GLU A 167 16.88 -13.83 9.73
C GLU A 167 16.92 -15.37 9.69
N TRP A 168 18.00 -15.97 10.21
CA TRP A 168 18.11 -17.40 10.34
C TRP A 168 16.97 -17.94 11.21
N ALA A 169 16.29 -18.98 10.73
CA ALA A 169 15.19 -19.62 11.44
C ALA A 169 15.35 -21.14 11.43
N ILE A 170 14.81 -21.80 12.45
CA ILE A 170 14.83 -23.27 12.58
C ILE A 170 13.81 -23.90 11.62
N GLY A 171 14.15 -25.04 11.01
CA GLY A 171 13.27 -25.80 10.14
C GLY A 171 13.23 -25.30 8.69
N VAL A 172 14.06 -24.31 8.35
CA VAL A 172 14.22 -23.78 6.99
C VAL A 172 15.27 -24.58 6.24
N ALA A 173 14.94 -24.98 5.00
CA ALA A 173 15.89 -25.58 4.07
C ALA A 173 16.69 -24.48 3.37
N TYR A 174 18.00 -24.46 3.61
CA TYR A 174 18.94 -23.53 3.01
C TYR A 174 19.76 -24.22 1.93
N SER A 175 19.95 -23.54 0.81
CA SER A 175 20.79 -23.94 -0.31
C SER A 175 22.18 -23.31 -0.20
N ILE A 176 23.18 -23.89 -0.88
CA ILE A 176 24.51 -23.29 -0.96
C ILE A 176 24.40 -21.90 -1.61
N GLY A 177 24.93 -20.88 -0.96
CA GLY A 177 24.88 -19.49 -1.40
C GLY A 177 23.79 -18.65 -0.73
N ASP A 178 22.82 -19.26 -0.06
CA ASP A 178 21.78 -18.50 0.67
C ASP A 178 22.43 -17.64 1.76
N GLU A 179 21.99 -16.41 1.90
CA GLU A 179 22.45 -15.50 2.95
C GLU A 179 21.38 -15.38 4.03
N VAL A 180 21.79 -15.33 5.29
CA VAL A 180 20.93 -15.11 6.46
C VAL A 180 21.56 -14.09 7.42
N THR A 181 20.75 -13.44 8.24
CA THR A 181 21.23 -12.68 9.40
C THR A 181 21.05 -13.47 10.70
N TYR A 182 22.01 -13.41 11.62
CA TYR A 182 21.87 -13.96 12.97
C TYR A 182 22.66 -13.11 13.98
N GLY A 183 21.97 -12.58 14.98
CA GLY A 183 22.59 -11.69 15.98
C GLY A 183 23.20 -10.42 15.37
N GLY A 184 22.59 -9.89 14.29
CA GLY A 184 23.07 -8.69 13.60
C GLY A 184 24.26 -8.89 12.67
N THR A 185 24.74 -10.12 12.49
CA THR A 185 25.81 -10.48 11.53
C THR A 185 25.22 -11.27 10.37
N SER A 186 25.71 -11.03 9.15
CA SER A 186 25.31 -11.77 7.96
C SER A 186 26.17 -13.02 7.78
N TYR A 187 25.56 -14.11 7.30
CA TYR A 187 26.20 -15.38 7.05
C TYR A 187 25.74 -15.94 5.71
N ARG A 188 26.63 -16.63 5.00
CA ARG A 188 26.33 -17.38 3.79
C ARG A 188 26.35 -18.87 4.07
N CYS A 189 25.32 -19.58 3.62
CA CYS A 189 25.24 -21.03 3.64
C CYS A 189 26.28 -21.61 2.65
N ILE A 190 27.18 -22.45 3.15
CA ILE A 190 28.22 -23.09 2.32
C ILE A 190 27.92 -24.56 2.01
N GLN A 191 26.93 -25.15 2.69
CA GLN A 191 26.47 -26.52 2.46
C GLN A 191 24.95 -26.58 2.58
N ALA A 192 24.26 -27.14 1.59
CA ALA A 192 22.81 -27.25 1.61
C ALA A 192 22.35 -28.16 2.77
N HIS A 193 21.42 -27.66 3.59
CA HIS A 193 20.92 -28.35 4.77
C HIS A 193 19.56 -27.81 5.22
N THR A 194 18.86 -28.57 6.07
CA THR A 194 17.72 -28.05 6.83
C THR A 194 18.21 -27.63 8.21
N SER A 195 17.95 -26.38 8.59
CA SER A 195 18.34 -25.82 9.88
C SER A 195 17.61 -26.50 11.04
N GLN A 196 18.31 -26.63 12.18
CA GLN A 196 17.78 -27.21 13.41
C GLN A 196 18.29 -26.45 14.63
N ALA A 197 17.64 -26.64 15.78
CA ALA A 197 18.09 -26.05 17.03
C ALA A 197 19.55 -26.44 17.32
N GLY A 198 20.36 -25.45 17.69
CA GLY A 198 21.80 -25.62 17.93
C GLY A 198 22.67 -25.57 16.66
N TRP A 199 22.09 -25.52 15.45
CA TRP A 199 22.81 -25.29 14.21
C TRP A 199 22.77 -23.82 13.79
N THR A 200 23.02 -22.93 14.74
CA THR A 200 23.02 -21.49 14.48
C THR A 200 24.26 -21.12 13.65
N PRO A 201 24.21 -20.04 12.86
CA PRO A 201 25.33 -19.64 12.01
C PRO A 201 26.70 -19.54 12.70
N PRO A 202 26.84 -18.93 13.90
CA PRO A 202 28.12 -18.90 14.59
C PRO A 202 28.53 -20.25 15.22
N ALA A 203 27.57 -21.15 15.49
CA ALA A 203 27.85 -22.43 16.14
C ALA A 203 28.38 -23.49 15.18
N VAL A 204 28.07 -23.38 13.88
CA VAL A 204 28.41 -24.40 12.88
C VAL A 204 29.10 -23.79 11.65
N PRO A 205 30.39 -23.42 11.76
CA PRO A 205 31.14 -22.81 10.66
C PRO A 205 31.36 -23.76 9.45
N ALA A 206 31.04 -25.05 9.59
CA ALA A 206 31.02 -26.00 8.48
C ALA A 206 29.81 -25.82 7.54
N LEU A 207 28.72 -25.22 8.04
CA LEU A 207 27.49 -24.95 7.29
C LEU A 207 27.37 -23.47 6.90
N TRP A 208 28.00 -22.58 7.68
CA TRP A 208 27.85 -21.13 7.55
C TRP A 208 29.20 -20.41 7.51
N GLN A 209 29.31 -19.43 6.61
CA GLN A 209 30.44 -18.52 6.50
C GLN A 209 30.00 -17.11 6.88
N ALA A 210 30.64 -16.47 7.85
CA ALA A 210 30.37 -15.05 8.17
C ALA A 210 30.78 -14.14 7.00
N LEU A 211 29.97 -13.11 6.74
CA LEU A 211 30.18 -12.09 5.70
C LEU A 211 30.70 -10.77 6.28
#